data_AF-A0A3B0RL84-F1
#
_entry.id   AF-A0A3B0RL84-F1
#
_cell.length_a   1.000
_cell.length_b   1.000
_cell.length_c   1.000
_cell.angle_alpha   90.00
_cell.angle_beta   90.00
_cell.angle_gamma   90.00
#
_symmetry.space_group_name_H-M   'P 1'
#
loop_
_entity.id
_entity.type
_entity.pdbx_description
1 polymer ?
#
loop_
_entity_poly.entity_id
_entity_poly.type
_entity_poly.pdbx_seq_one_letter_code
_entity_poly.pdbx_strand_id
1 'polypeptide(L)'
;MNQRTRLLATVAAFAFVATACSGSGDNFVPVTVESTTTAVPATTTTTIAVTTTTTPPASSTTTTTVAPTTTTTVLPGDPMDFGPSAGDVLAVIGVESDDVLNVRQAPGINQNIVATAPPLSHNLIAVGNTRALPNSIWIEITLNGTPGWVSYSFVGYLGNTDDATAEVVADYGSIPSGASVDEVVEFTLATFVSVDPQSRVARPAAPIVGDPTEVTVDVVGIGDDAVRGYRLHIFVQLEAGVYSLMSVERTYICGRGVSGGLCL
;
A
#
# COMPACT_ATOMS: atom_id res chain seq x y z
N MET A 1 13.92 -32.66 2.61
CA MET A 1 13.30 -33.44 3.72
C MET A 1 14.30 -33.44 4.88
N ASN A 2 14.44 -32.29 5.56
CA ASN A 2 15.44 -32.09 6.62
C ASN A 2 14.71 -31.95 7.95
N GLN A 3 14.80 -33.02 8.74
CA GLN A 3 14.19 -33.21 10.04
C GLN A 3 14.95 -32.33 11.06
N ARG A 4 14.38 -31.18 11.43
CA ARG A 4 14.92 -30.34 12.52
C ARG A 4 14.51 -30.95 13.86
N THR A 5 15.46 -31.60 14.50
CA THR A 5 15.40 -32.14 15.86
C THR A 5 15.17 -31.00 16.86
N ARG A 6 13.97 -30.89 17.42
CA ARG A 6 13.68 -29.97 18.54
C ARG A 6 14.18 -30.62 19.84
N LEU A 7 15.30 -30.11 20.36
CA LEU A 7 15.75 -30.42 21.71
C LEU A 7 14.86 -29.67 22.71
N LEU A 8 14.13 -30.41 23.55
CA LEU A 8 13.55 -29.90 24.80
C LEU A 8 14.68 -29.59 25.78
N ALA A 9 14.66 -28.39 26.38
CA ALA A 9 15.44 -28.09 27.57
C ALA A 9 14.65 -27.19 28.54
N THR A 10 14.13 -27.87 29.56
CA THR A 10 14.28 -27.56 30.99
C THR A 10 13.77 -26.22 31.57
N VAL A 11 12.76 -26.40 32.41
CA VAL A 11 12.21 -25.52 33.44
C VAL A 11 13.31 -24.91 34.33
N ALA A 12 13.30 -23.58 34.49
CA ALA A 12 13.97 -22.89 35.59
C ALA A 12 12.95 -22.03 36.35
N ALA A 13 12.72 -22.39 37.61
CA ALA A 13 11.88 -21.65 38.54
C ALA A 13 12.60 -20.37 38.98
N PHE A 14 11.99 -19.21 38.73
CA PHE A 14 12.47 -17.94 39.26
C PHE A 14 11.66 -17.55 40.50
N ALA A 15 12.37 -17.47 41.64
CA ALA A 15 11.85 -16.99 42.90
C ALA A 15 11.70 -15.46 42.85
N PHE A 16 10.50 -14.98 43.18
CA PHE A 16 10.22 -13.56 43.40
C PHE A 16 10.83 -13.10 44.73
N VAL A 17 11.80 -12.18 44.67
CA VAL A 17 12.24 -11.38 45.82
C VAL A 17 11.63 -10.00 45.66
N ALA A 18 10.67 -9.67 46.53
CA ALA A 18 10.08 -8.34 46.63
C ALA A 18 11.00 -7.43 47.45
N THR A 19 11.70 -6.51 46.78
CA THR A 19 12.45 -5.43 47.43
C THR A 19 11.67 -4.12 47.30
N ALA A 20 11.18 -3.63 48.44
CA ALA A 20 10.56 -2.32 48.58
C ALA A 20 11.64 -1.24 48.81
N CYS A 21 11.65 -0.21 47.96
CA CYS A 21 12.29 1.09 48.20
C CYS A 21 11.26 2.15 47.76
N SER A 22 10.55 2.84 48.65
CA SER A 22 10.99 3.93 49.54
C SER A 22 11.68 5.09 48.80
N GLY A 23 10.86 5.96 48.21
CA GLY A 23 10.95 7.42 48.39
C GLY A 23 12.11 8.19 47.75
N SER A 24 11.77 9.12 46.87
CA SER A 24 12.33 10.47 46.83
C SER A 24 11.38 11.38 46.07
N GLY A 25 10.95 12.47 46.72
CA GLY A 25 10.07 13.46 46.16
C GLY A 25 10.86 14.43 45.28
N ASP A 26 10.50 14.50 44.01
CA ASP A 26 11.04 15.50 43.11
C ASP A 26 10.14 16.73 43.08
N ASN A 27 10.77 17.86 43.40
CA ASN A 27 10.24 19.20 43.25
C ASN A 27 9.85 19.43 41.80
N PHE A 28 8.54 19.53 41.55
CA PHE A 28 8.03 20.08 40.30
C PHE A 28 8.36 21.58 40.24
N VAL A 29 9.33 21.94 39.41
CA VAL A 29 9.53 23.32 38.95
C VAL A 29 8.52 23.55 37.82
N PRO A 30 7.55 24.47 37.96
CA PRO A 30 6.64 24.80 36.88
C PRO A 30 7.43 25.43 35.71
N VAL A 31 7.44 24.75 34.57
CA VAL A 31 7.96 25.31 33.31
C VAL A 31 6.91 26.27 32.76
N THR A 32 7.24 27.56 32.77
CA THR A 32 6.48 28.60 32.08
C THR A 32 6.68 28.43 30.58
N VAL A 33 5.68 27.90 29.88
CA VAL A 33 5.61 27.89 28.42
C VAL A 33 5.18 29.27 27.94
N GLU A 34 6.09 30.00 27.29
CA GLU A 34 5.75 31.20 26.53
C GLU A 34 4.96 30.79 25.28
N SER A 35 3.68 31.17 25.24
CA SER A 35 2.87 31.10 24.02
C SER A 35 3.32 32.16 23.03
N THR A 36 4.11 31.76 22.03
CA THR A 36 4.34 32.57 20.83
C THR A 36 3.14 32.45 19.91
N THR A 37 2.32 33.49 19.88
CA THR A 37 1.19 33.66 18.96
C THR A 37 1.74 33.92 17.55
N THR A 38 1.74 32.89 16.70
CA THR A 38 2.04 33.02 15.27
C THR A 38 0.93 33.81 14.58
N ALA A 39 1.29 34.94 13.96
CA ALA A 39 0.38 35.79 13.22
C ALA A 39 -0.18 35.07 11.98
N VAL A 40 -1.51 35.14 11.81
CA VAL A 40 -2.24 34.63 10.66
C VAL A 40 -1.86 35.45 9.41
N PRO A 41 -1.40 34.82 8.31
CA PRO A 41 -1.13 35.54 7.07
C PRO A 41 -2.43 36.08 6.46
N ALA A 42 -2.37 37.33 5.99
CA ALA A 42 -3.47 38.05 5.38
C ALA A 42 -3.95 37.38 4.09
N THR A 43 -5.26 37.26 3.93
CA THR A 43 -5.93 36.74 2.74
C THR A 43 -6.00 37.85 1.69
N THR A 44 -5.30 37.69 0.57
CA THR A 44 -5.41 38.60 -0.59
C THR A 44 -6.52 38.12 -1.51
N THR A 45 -7.65 38.84 -1.53
CA THR A 45 -8.76 38.60 -2.45
C THR A 45 -8.43 39.18 -3.82
N THR A 46 -8.18 38.32 -4.81
CA THR A 46 -8.02 38.71 -6.22
C THR A 46 -9.38 38.71 -6.91
N THR A 47 -9.89 39.90 -7.23
CA THR A 47 -11.11 40.12 -8.01
C THR A 47 -10.85 39.81 -9.49
N ILE A 48 -11.61 38.88 -10.06
CA ILE A 48 -11.54 38.49 -11.49
C ILE A 48 -12.32 39.51 -12.34
N ALA A 49 -11.71 40.00 -13.41
CA ALA A 49 -12.38 40.81 -14.42
C ALA A 49 -13.25 39.93 -15.33
N VAL A 50 -14.55 40.23 -15.40
CA VAL A 50 -15.52 39.58 -16.27
C VAL A 50 -15.44 40.23 -17.66
N THR A 51 -14.97 39.46 -18.65
CA THR A 51 -15.01 39.87 -20.06
C THR A 51 -16.26 39.28 -20.71
N THR A 52 -17.21 40.14 -21.06
CA THR A 52 -18.40 39.78 -21.86
C THR A 52 -18.00 39.56 -23.32
N THR A 53 -18.00 38.30 -23.76
CA THR A 53 -17.84 37.93 -25.17
C THR A 53 -19.21 37.86 -25.84
N THR A 54 -19.44 38.73 -26.81
CA THR A 54 -20.63 38.75 -27.68
C THR A 54 -20.64 37.58 -28.65
N THR A 55 -21.69 36.76 -28.59
CA THR A 55 -21.95 35.59 -29.43
C THR A 55 -22.37 36.00 -30.86
N PRO A 56 -21.72 35.48 -31.93
CA PRO A 56 -22.18 35.66 -33.30
C PRO A 56 -23.48 34.89 -33.61
N PRO A 57 -24.32 35.37 -34.56
CA PRO A 57 -25.57 34.71 -34.94
C PRO A 57 -25.34 33.35 -35.60
N ALA A 58 -26.17 32.38 -35.20
CA ALA A 58 -26.12 30.99 -35.63
C ALA A 58 -26.51 30.81 -37.10
N SER A 59 -25.65 30.12 -37.86
CA SER A 59 -25.95 29.65 -39.21
C SER A 59 -26.55 28.25 -39.14
N SER A 60 -27.78 28.09 -39.63
CA SER A 60 -28.53 26.83 -39.62
C SER A 60 -27.92 25.83 -40.61
N THR A 61 -27.15 24.87 -40.11
CA THR A 61 -26.61 23.75 -40.90
C THR A 61 -27.46 22.52 -40.67
N THR A 62 -28.18 22.08 -41.71
CA THR A 62 -29.00 20.87 -41.71
C THR A 62 -28.07 19.65 -41.57
N THR A 63 -28.06 19.03 -40.38
CA THR A 63 -27.23 17.86 -40.10
C THR A 63 -28.04 16.60 -40.31
N THR A 64 -27.65 15.79 -41.30
CA THR A 64 -28.24 14.48 -41.56
C THR A 64 -27.75 13.50 -40.48
N THR A 65 -28.61 13.19 -39.51
CA THR A 65 -28.35 12.22 -38.45
C THR A 65 -28.31 10.80 -39.03
N VAL A 66 -27.11 10.28 -39.27
CA VAL A 66 -26.89 8.85 -39.52
C VAL A 66 -27.05 8.13 -38.18
N ALA A 67 -27.92 7.12 -38.12
CA ALA A 67 -28.11 6.32 -36.91
C ALA A 67 -26.76 5.69 -36.50
N PRO A 68 -26.36 5.76 -35.22
CA PRO A 68 -25.11 5.19 -34.77
C PRO A 68 -25.17 3.67 -34.90
N THR A 69 -24.38 3.11 -35.82
CA THR A 69 -24.09 1.69 -35.85
C THR A 69 -23.27 1.36 -34.61
N THR A 70 -23.88 0.73 -33.61
CA THR A 70 -23.16 0.18 -32.45
C THR A 70 -22.28 -0.97 -32.91
N THR A 71 -21.05 -0.65 -33.28
CA THR A 71 -19.98 -1.64 -33.41
C THR A 71 -19.65 -2.11 -32.00
N THR A 72 -20.20 -3.27 -31.62
CA THR A 72 -19.85 -3.91 -30.35
C THR A 72 -18.43 -4.44 -30.48
N THR A 73 -17.44 -3.63 -30.10
CA THR A 73 -16.06 -4.07 -30.00
C THR A 73 -16.02 -5.19 -28.95
N VAL A 74 -15.79 -6.42 -29.40
CA VAL A 74 -15.70 -7.58 -28.51
C VAL A 74 -14.42 -7.43 -27.70
N LEU A 75 -14.56 -7.23 -26.38
CA LEU A 75 -13.42 -7.18 -25.46
C LEU A 75 -12.80 -8.58 -25.29
N PRO A 76 -11.47 -8.69 -25.20
CA PRO A 76 -10.81 -9.95 -24.89
C PRO A 76 -11.23 -10.52 -23.52
N GLY A 77 -11.34 -11.84 -23.46
CA GLY A 77 -11.61 -12.58 -22.23
C GLY A 77 -13.08 -12.67 -21.83
N ASP A 78 -13.35 -13.61 -20.95
CA ASP A 78 -14.70 -13.88 -20.45
C ASP A 78 -15.04 -12.89 -19.32
N PRO A 79 -16.27 -12.33 -19.28
CA PRO A 79 -16.68 -11.52 -18.15
C PRO A 79 -16.71 -12.36 -16.87
N MET A 80 -16.28 -11.76 -15.77
CA MET A 80 -16.36 -12.38 -14.44
C MET A 80 -17.36 -11.61 -13.58
N ASP A 81 -18.20 -12.34 -12.85
CA ASP A 81 -19.15 -11.78 -11.87
C ASP A 81 -18.53 -11.61 -10.48
N PHE A 82 -17.20 -11.47 -10.43
CA PHE A 82 -16.47 -11.18 -9.21
C PHE A 82 -15.39 -10.15 -9.47
N GLY A 83 -15.01 -9.43 -8.41
CA GLY A 83 -13.99 -8.41 -8.44
C GLY A 83 -14.44 -7.17 -7.67
N PRO A 84 -13.68 -6.08 -7.78
CA PRO A 84 -14.07 -4.80 -7.20
C PRO A 84 -15.40 -4.28 -7.74
N SER A 85 -16.22 -3.75 -6.85
CA SER A 85 -17.47 -3.07 -7.21
C SER A 85 -17.17 -1.71 -7.83
N ALA A 86 -18.11 -1.21 -8.63
CA ALA A 86 -17.99 0.14 -9.17
C ALA A 86 -17.88 1.18 -8.04
N GLY A 87 -16.89 2.06 -8.12
CA GLY A 87 -16.60 3.08 -7.11
C GLY A 87 -15.60 2.65 -6.03
N ASP A 88 -15.22 1.37 -5.97
CA ASP A 88 -14.19 0.91 -5.04
C ASP A 88 -12.84 1.56 -5.34
N VAL A 89 -12.08 1.89 -4.28
CA VAL A 89 -10.76 2.50 -4.37
C VAL A 89 -9.69 1.42 -4.20
N LEU A 90 -8.81 1.30 -5.18
CA LEU A 90 -7.72 0.34 -5.22
C LEU A 90 -6.36 1.03 -5.13
N ALA A 91 -5.39 0.33 -4.56
CA ALA A 91 -3.99 0.70 -4.54
C ALA A 91 -3.14 -0.19 -5.45
N VAL A 92 -2.09 0.40 -6.02
CA VAL A 92 -1.01 -0.32 -6.69
C VAL A 92 -0.21 -1.07 -5.64
N ILE A 93 0.09 -2.34 -5.94
CA ILE A 93 0.82 -3.25 -5.05
C ILE A 93 1.83 -4.08 -5.83
N GLY A 94 2.94 -4.44 -5.19
CA GLY A 94 3.91 -5.40 -5.71
C GLY A 94 4.58 -4.95 -7.01
N VAL A 95 4.71 -3.63 -7.22
CA VAL A 95 5.46 -2.99 -8.31
C VAL A 95 6.72 -2.38 -7.70
N GLU A 96 7.87 -2.54 -8.34
CA GLU A 96 9.15 -1.99 -7.87
C GLU A 96 9.23 -0.47 -8.04
N SER A 97 10.03 0.19 -7.21
CA SER A 97 10.20 1.66 -7.21
C SER A 97 10.68 2.26 -8.54
N ASP A 98 11.36 1.48 -9.38
CA ASP A 98 11.87 1.87 -10.70
C ASP A 98 10.95 1.43 -11.86
N ASP A 99 9.75 0.90 -11.55
CA ASP A 99 8.75 0.45 -12.51
C ASP A 99 7.41 1.21 -12.34
N VAL A 100 6.47 0.93 -13.24
CA VAL A 100 5.13 1.53 -13.25
C VAL A 100 4.06 0.49 -13.57
N LEU A 101 2.87 0.66 -12.99
CA LEU A 101 1.70 -0.10 -13.39
C LEU A 101 1.15 0.46 -14.70
N ASN A 102 1.08 -0.39 -15.72
CA ASN A 102 0.49 -0.05 -17.02
C ASN A 102 -1.04 -0.16 -16.99
N VAL A 103 -1.73 0.92 -17.36
CA VAL A 103 -3.18 0.94 -17.62
C VAL A 103 -3.40 0.81 -19.12
N ARG A 104 -4.19 -0.18 -19.55
CA ARG A 104 -4.32 -0.56 -20.96
C ARG A 104 -5.71 -0.30 -21.52
N GLN A 105 -5.80 -0.12 -22.83
CA GLN A 105 -7.07 0.18 -23.52
C GLN A 105 -8.10 -0.96 -23.41
N ALA A 106 -7.64 -2.19 -23.24
CA ALA A 106 -8.45 -3.40 -23.10
C ALA A 106 -7.70 -4.43 -22.23
N PRO A 107 -8.35 -5.53 -21.78
CA PRO A 107 -7.68 -6.62 -21.09
C PRO A 107 -6.55 -7.25 -21.90
N GLY A 108 -5.39 -7.44 -21.27
CA GLY A 108 -4.26 -8.18 -21.80
C GLY A 108 -3.00 -7.35 -22.05
N ILE A 109 -1.83 -7.99 -21.97
CA ILE A 109 -0.53 -7.32 -22.09
C ILE A 109 -0.20 -6.82 -23.51
N ASN A 110 -0.93 -7.28 -24.52
CA ASN A 110 -0.73 -6.88 -25.92
C ASN A 110 -1.55 -5.65 -26.32
N GLN A 111 -2.32 -5.07 -25.38
CA GLN A 111 -3.16 -3.91 -25.62
C GLN A 111 -2.36 -2.61 -25.42
N ASN A 112 -2.71 -1.56 -26.14
CA ASN A 112 -2.07 -0.26 -26.01
C ASN A 112 -2.14 0.27 -24.57
N ILE A 113 -1.06 0.89 -24.11
CA ILE A 113 -1.01 1.57 -22.82
C ILE A 113 -1.64 2.95 -22.98
N VAL A 114 -2.63 3.28 -22.14
CA VAL A 114 -3.36 4.55 -22.16
C VAL A 114 -3.01 5.46 -20.99
N ALA A 115 -2.49 4.90 -19.90
CA ALA A 115 -1.96 5.63 -18.75
C ALA A 115 -0.98 4.74 -17.96
N THR A 116 -0.26 5.33 -17.01
CA THR A 116 0.59 4.62 -16.05
C THR A 116 0.32 5.12 -14.63
N ALA A 117 0.49 4.24 -13.64
CA ALA A 117 0.39 4.58 -12.22
C ALA A 117 1.70 4.22 -11.49
N PRO A 118 2.19 5.08 -10.58
CA PRO A 118 3.37 4.77 -9.78
C PRO A 118 3.08 3.68 -8.72
N PRO A 119 4.10 2.99 -8.20
CA PRO A 119 3.98 1.83 -7.29
C PRO A 119 3.17 2.03 -6.00
N LEU A 120 3.05 3.28 -5.52
CA LEU A 120 2.31 3.64 -4.29
C LEU A 120 1.01 4.40 -4.56
N SER A 121 0.55 4.46 -5.82
CA SER A 121 -0.73 5.11 -6.15
C SER A 121 -1.91 4.37 -5.49
N HIS A 122 -2.84 5.13 -4.90
CA HIS A 122 -4.02 4.62 -4.19
C HIS A 122 -5.34 5.23 -4.67
N ASN A 123 -5.37 5.72 -5.91
CA ASN A 123 -6.50 6.46 -6.47
C ASN A 123 -7.05 5.80 -7.76
N LEU A 124 -6.92 4.47 -7.86
CA LEU A 124 -7.51 3.71 -8.96
C LEU A 124 -8.95 3.41 -8.59
N ILE A 125 -9.90 3.98 -9.33
CA ILE A 125 -11.34 3.78 -9.07
C ILE A 125 -11.85 2.66 -9.94
N ALA A 126 -12.34 1.58 -9.33
CA ALA A 126 -12.93 0.47 -10.07
C ALA A 126 -14.21 0.89 -10.80
N VAL A 127 -14.38 0.41 -12.03
CA VAL A 127 -15.59 0.64 -12.83
C VAL A 127 -16.62 -0.49 -12.62
N GLY A 128 -16.20 -1.61 -12.02
CA GLY A 128 -17.05 -2.77 -11.74
C GLY A 128 -17.03 -3.86 -12.81
N ASN A 129 -16.19 -3.71 -13.85
CA ASN A 129 -16.02 -4.74 -14.87
C ASN A 129 -14.72 -5.53 -14.64
N THR A 130 -14.84 -6.86 -14.68
CA THR A 130 -13.72 -7.79 -14.57
C THR A 130 -13.71 -8.76 -15.75
N ARG A 131 -12.52 -9.08 -16.25
CA ARG A 131 -12.32 -10.01 -17.38
C ARG A 131 -11.28 -11.08 -17.06
N ALA A 132 -11.63 -12.33 -17.32
CA ALA A 132 -10.75 -13.48 -17.26
C ALA A 132 -10.07 -13.70 -18.62
N LEU A 133 -8.76 -13.72 -18.63
CA LEU A 133 -7.96 -14.28 -19.72
C LEU A 133 -7.36 -15.61 -19.22
N PRO A 134 -6.86 -16.49 -20.12
CA PRO A 134 -6.41 -17.83 -19.74
C PRO A 134 -5.46 -17.90 -18.53
N ASN A 135 -4.60 -16.89 -18.34
CA ASN A 135 -3.60 -16.85 -17.28
C ASN A 135 -3.62 -15.55 -16.44
N SER A 136 -4.68 -14.74 -16.54
CA SER A 136 -4.69 -13.43 -15.87
C SER A 136 -6.10 -12.88 -15.71
N ILE A 137 -6.33 -12.15 -14.63
CA ILE A 137 -7.56 -11.40 -14.39
C ILE A 137 -7.26 -9.90 -14.59
N TRP A 138 -8.18 -9.21 -15.25
CA TRP A 138 -8.07 -7.79 -15.53
C TRP A 138 -9.28 -7.05 -14.96
N ILE A 139 -9.02 -5.91 -14.32
CA ILE A 139 -10.05 -5.02 -13.76
C ILE A 139 -10.09 -3.75 -14.58
N GLU A 140 -11.28 -3.30 -14.91
CA GLU A 140 -11.49 -1.98 -15.47
C GLU A 140 -11.49 -0.93 -14.35
N ILE A 141 -10.65 0.08 -14.51
CA ILE A 141 -10.47 1.19 -13.59
C ILE A 141 -10.56 2.52 -14.32
N THR A 142 -10.74 3.59 -13.55
CA THR A 142 -10.49 4.96 -13.99
C THR A 142 -9.31 5.52 -13.19
N LEU A 143 -8.32 6.06 -13.89
CA LEU A 143 -7.17 6.74 -13.30
C LEU A 143 -7.16 8.19 -13.78
N ASN A 144 -7.36 9.15 -12.87
CA ASN A 144 -7.42 10.58 -13.19
C ASN A 144 -8.41 10.92 -14.32
N GLY A 145 -9.55 10.22 -14.37
CA GLY A 145 -10.57 10.38 -15.41
C GLY A 145 -10.33 9.57 -16.69
N THR A 146 -9.18 8.92 -16.85
CA THR A 146 -8.88 8.06 -17.99
C THR A 146 -9.29 6.61 -17.70
N PRO A 147 -10.27 6.04 -18.42
CA PRO A 147 -10.64 4.64 -18.26
C PRO A 147 -9.59 3.71 -18.86
N GLY A 148 -9.43 2.52 -18.28
CA GLY A 148 -8.61 1.46 -18.83
C GLY A 148 -8.56 0.22 -17.94
N TRP A 149 -7.69 -0.71 -18.29
CA TRP A 149 -7.62 -2.04 -17.72
C TRP A 149 -6.27 -2.29 -17.08
N VAL A 150 -6.27 -2.80 -15.85
CA VAL A 150 -5.08 -3.18 -15.10
C VAL A 150 -5.12 -4.65 -14.72
N SER A 151 -3.95 -5.26 -14.57
CA SER A 151 -3.86 -6.64 -14.09
C SER A 151 -4.19 -6.70 -12.60
N TYR A 152 -5.10 -7.61 -12.22
CA TYR A 152 -5.49 -7.86 -10.83
C TYR A 152 -4.30 -8.21 -9.93
N SER A 153 -3.22 -8.76 -10.49
CA SER A 153 -2.00 -9.14 -9.76
C SER A 153 -1.21 -7.97 -9.15
N PHE A 154 -1.51 -6.73 -9.56
CA PHE A 154 -0.80 -5.51 -9.15
C PHE A 154 -1.71 -4.44 -8.55
N VAL A 155 -2.95 -4.80 -8.23
CA VAL A 155 -3.88 -3.92 -7.51
C VAL A 155 -4.58 -4.68 -6.39
N GLY A 156 -4.90 -3.98 -5.30
CA GLY A 156 -5.63 -4.52 -4.16
C GLY A 156 -6.19 -3.42 -3.29
N TYR A 157 -6.96 -3.81 -2.28
CA TYR A 157 -7.42 -2.87 -1.25
C TYR A 157 -6.39 -2.78 -0.13
N LEU A 158 -6.23 -1.60 0.46
CA LEU A 158 -5.48 -1.46 1.70
C LEU A 158 -6.46 -1.57 2.88
N GLY A 159 -6.22 -2.55 3.74
CA GLY A 159 -6.95 -2.75 4.98
C GLY A 159 -6.38 -1.91 6.13
N ASN A 160 -6.61 -2.36 7.36
CA ASN A 160 -6.05 -1.74 8.56
C ASN A 160 -4.52 -1.82 8.57
N THR A 161 -3.93 -0.93 9.36
CA THR A 161 -2.52 -0.98 9.73
C THR A 161 -2.41 -1.38 11.19
N ASP A 162 -1.56 -2.37 11.50
CA ASP A 162 -1.22 -2.76 12.87
C ASP A 162 0.30 -2.68 13.09
N ASP A 163 0.70 -2.66 14.37
CA ASP A 163 2.11 -2.80 14.77
C ASP A 163 2.46 -4.29 14.86
N ALA A 164 3.37 -4.72 13.99
CA ALA A 164 3.84 -6.11 13.90
C ALA A 164 5.24 -6.31 14.49
N THR A 165 5.79 -5.30 15.18
CA THR A 165 7.15 -5.35 15.75
C THR A 165 7.33 -6.53 16.70
N ALA A 166 6.36 -6.74 17.59
CA ALA A 166 6.41 -7.82 18.57
C ALA A 166 6.37 -9.22 17.92
N GLU A 167 5.69 -9.37 16.79
CA GLU A 167 5.63 -10.62 16.02
C GLU A 167 7.02 -10.98 15.47
N VAL A 168 7.71 -10.01 14.87
CA VAL A 168 9.08 -10.17 14.35
C VAL A 168 10.07 -10.49 15.47
N VAL A 169 10.01 -9.76 16.58
CA VAL A 169 10.88 -10.01 17.74
C VAL A 169 10.62 -11.40 18.34
N ALA A 170 9.37 -11.85 18.37
CA ALA A 170 9.02 -13.17 18.89
C ALA A 170 9.57 -14.31 18.01
N ASP A 171 9.57 -14.16 16.69
CA ASP A 171 10.10 -15.16 15.76
C ASP A 171 11.64 -15.33 15.89
N TYR A 172 12.35 -14.22 16.11
CA TYR A 172 13.81 -14.22 16.27
C TYR A 172 14.30 -14.40 17.72
N GLY A 173 13.44 -14.16 18.71
CA GLY A 173 13.80 -14.17 20.14
C GLY A 173 14.57 -12.94 20.63
N SER A 174 14.88 -12.00 19.75
CA SER A 174 15.52 -10.70 20.03
C SER A 174 15.19 -9.70 18.92
N ILE A 175 15.47 -8.41 19.16
CA ILE A 175 15.37 -7.38 18.12
C ILE A 175 16.36 -7.71 16.98
N PRO A 176 15.89 -7.86 15.73
CA PRO A 176 16.79 -8.07 14.59
C PRO A 176 17.79 -6.91 14.45
N SER A 177 19.05 -7.24 14.20
CA SER A 177 20.12 -6.27 13.99
C SER A 177 21.10 -6.78 12.95
N GLY A 178 21.74 -5.88 12.20
CA GLY A 178 22.65 -6.22 11.12
C GLY A 178 23.67 -5.13 10.80
N ALA A 179 24.56 -5.43 9.85
CA ALA A 179 25.56 -4.50 9.34
C ALA A 179 24.98 -3.51 8.31
N SER A 180 23.76 -3.73 7.82
CA SER A 180 23.07 -2.86 6.86
C SER A 180 21.56 -2.83 7.11
N VAL A 181 20.89 -1.82 6.54
CA VAL A 181 19.42 -1.74 6.49
C VAL A 181 18.83 -2.96 5.78
N ASP A 182 19.45 -3.41 4.68
CA ASP A 182 18.97 -4.55 3.91
C ASP A 182 18.98 -5.84 4.73
N GLU A 183 20.01 -6.07 5.54
CA GLU A 183 20.08 -7.26 6.40
C GLU A 183 18.96 -7.25 7.46
N VAL A 184 18.67 -6.10 8.07
CA VAL A 184 17.55 -5.96 9.03
C VAL A 184 16.19 -6.15 8.33
N VAL A 185 16.03 -5.62 7.12
CA VAL A 185 14.82 -5.80 6.31
C VAL A 185 14.65 -7.27 5.91
N GLU A 186 15.71 -7.97 5.50
CA GLU A 186 15.65 -9.40 5.18
C GLU A 186 15.24 -10.26 6.39
N PHE A 187 15.77 -9.97 7.59
CA PHE A 187 15.30 -10.63 8.81
C PHE A 187 13.82 -10.37 9.07
N THR A 188 13.39 -9.12 8.91
CA THR A 188 11.97 -8.76 9.09
C THR A 188 11.06 -9.48 8.08
N LEU A 189 11.47 -9.55 6.82
CA LEU A 189 10.69 -10.19 5.75
C LEU A 189 10.52 -11.69 5.95
N ALA A 190 11.51 -12.38 6.54
CA ALA A 190 11.45 -13.81 6.80
C ALA A 190 10.23 -14.21 7.66
N THR A 191 9.70 -13.29 8.48
CA THR A 191 8.49 -13.49 9.29
C THR A 191 7.21 -13.48 8.44
N PHE A 192 7.17 -12.72 7.34
CA PHE A 192 5.93 -12.45 6.58
C PHE A 192 5.83 -13.17 5.25
N VAL A 193 6.94 -13.65 4.69
CA VAL A 193 6.95 -14.35 3.39
C VAL A 193 6.40 -15.78 3.54
N SER A 194 5.53 -16.19 2.61
CA SER A 194 5.13 -17.59 2.45
C SER A 194 6.04 -18.30 1.45
N VAL A 195 6.30 -19.58 1.71
CA VAL A 195 7.04 -20.48 0.80
C VAL A 195 6.11 -21.29 -0.10
N ASP A 196 4.85 -21.46 0.29
CA ASP A 196 3.85 -22.23 -0.44
C ASP A 196 2.44 -21.61 -0.21
N PRO A 197 1.90 -20.84 -1.17
CA PRO A 197 2.58 -20.40 -2.39
C PRO A 197 3.74 -19.45 -2.08
N GLN A 198 4.74 -19.41 -2.97
CA GLN A 198 5.86 -18.49 -2.82
C GLN A 198 5.40 -17.03 -2.93
N SER A 199 5.66 -16.23 -1.91
CA SER A 199 5.40 -14.80 -1.94
C SER A 199 6.35 -14.05 -2.89
N ARG A 200 5.83 -13.04 -3.58
CA ARG A 200 6.58 -12.03 -4.31
C ARG A 200 6.85 -10.85 -3.39
N VAL A 201 8.09 -10.43 -3.31
CA VAL A 201 8.52 -9.24 -2.57
C VAL A 201 8.82 -8.14 -3.57
N ALA A 202 8.36 -6.91 -3.31
CA ALA A 202 8.70 -5.72 -4.09
C ALA A 202 8.98 -4.52 -3.17
N ARG A 203 9.86 -3.61 -3.58
CA ARG A 203 10.16 -2.37 -2.86
C ARG A 203 9.58 -1.18 -3.63
N PRO A 204 8.32 -0.77 -3.34
CA PRO A 204 7.63 0.25 -4.13
C PRO A 204 8.17 1.68 -3.94
N ALA A 205 9.09 1.89 -2.99
CA ALA A 205 9.81 3.15 -2.80
C ALA A 205 11.28 2.90 -2.45
N ALA A 206 12.14 3.85 -2.82
CA ALA A 206 13.51 3.89 -2.33
C ALA A 206 13.50 4.14 -0.81
N PRO A 207 14.47 3.58 -0.05
CA PRO A 207 14.62 3.88 1.37
C PRO A 207 14.75 5.38 1.63
N ILE A 208 14.03 5.88 2.63
CA ILE A 208 14.19 7.26 3.10
C ILE A 208 15.23 7.23 4.21
N VAL A 209 16.44 7.68 3.91
CA VAL A 209 17.55 7.70 4.87
C VAL A 209 17.34 8.84 5.86
N GLY A 210 17.23 8.50 7.14
CA GLY A 210 16.97 9.41 8.26
C GLY A 210 17.26 8.74 9.60
N ASP A 211 16.80 9.36 10.69
CA ASP A 211 16.79 8.79 12.04
C ASP A 211 15.34 8.77 12.56
N PRO A 212 14.60 7.66 12.37
CA PRO A 212 15.02 6.38 11.77
C PRO A 212 15.09 6.39 10.23
N THR A 213 15.72 5.36 9.64
CA THR A 213 15.63 5.04 8.21
C THR A 213 14.35 4.28 7.93
N GLU A 214 13.59 4.70 6.92
CA GLU A 214 12.28 4.14 6.58
C GLU A 214 12.35 3.31 5.30
N VAL A 215 11.76 2.10 5.31
CA VAL A 215 11.71 1.19 4.17
C VAL A 215 10.28 0.70 3.97
N THR A 216 9.75 0.84 2.75
CA THR A 216 8.45 0.26 2.37
C THR A 216 8.66 -0.99 1.53
N VAL A 217 7.99 -2.07 1.88
CA VAL A 217 8.05 -3.36 1.16
C VAL A 217 6.66 -3.96 1.00
N ASP A 218 6.33 -4.41 -0.20
CA ASP A 218 5.13 -5.23 -0.46
C ASP A 218 5.50 -6.71 -0.46
N VAL A 219 4.81 -7.50 0.35
CA VAL A 219 4.86 -8.97 0.37
C VAL A 219 3.52 -9.48 -0.14
N VAL A 220 3.47 -10.00 -1.37
CA VAL A 220 2.22 -10.40 -2.05
C VAL A 220 2.24 -11.89 -2.38
N GLY A 221 1.10 -12.56 -2.23
CA GLY A 221 0.94 -13.99 -2.52
C GLY A 221 1.22 -14.86 -1.29
N ILE A 222 0.48 -14.66 -0.21
CA ILE A 222 0.62 -15.44 1.04
C ILE A 222 -0.31 -16.67 1.11
N GLY A 223 -1.13 -16.91 0.07
CA GLY A 223 -1.98 -18.10 -0.04
C GLY A 223 -3.38 -18.00 0.58
N ASP A 224 -3.70 -16.87 1.21
CA ASP A 224 -5.02 -16.56 1.75
C ASP A 224 -5.86 -15.81 0.69
N ASP A 225 -7.15 -16.14 0.57
CA ASP A 225 -8.05 -15.57 -0.43
C ASP A 225 -8.63 -14.21 -0.02
N ALA A 226 -8.69 -13.92 1.28
CA ALA A 226 -9.06 -12.62 1.83
C ALA A 226 -7.84 -11.69 1.89
N VAL A 227 -6.73 -12.17 2.49
CA VAL A 227 -5.47 -11.43 2.64
C VAL A 227 -4.49 -11.85 1.56
N ARG A 228 -4.31 -10.99 0.55
CA ARG A 228 -3.37 -11.25 -0.54
C ARG A 228 -1.92 -11.01 -0.14
N GLY A 229 -1.68 -10.23 0.91
CA GLY A 229 -0.34 -9.87 1.32
C GLY A 229 -0.31 -8.72 2.33
N TYR A 230 0.87 -8.12 2.45
CA TYR A 230 1.16 -7.03 3.37
C TYR A 230 1.96 -5.94 2.70
N ARG A 231 1.69 -4.69 3.03
CA ARG A 231 2.61 -3.57 2.84
C ARG A 231 3.24 -3.26 4.19
N LEU A 232 4.53 -3.55 4.30
CA LEU A 232 5.33 -3.30 5.49
C LEU A 232 5.97 -1.93 5.39
N HIS A 233 5.89 -1.16 6.47
CA HIS A 233 6.66 0.05 6.67
C HIS A 233 7.60 -0.18 7.86
N ILE A 234 8.89 -0.29 7.55
CA ILE A 234 9.93 -0.77 8.45
C ILE A 234 10.81 0.41 8.84
N PHE A 235 10.97 0.63 10.14
CA PHE A 235 11.83 1.67 10.70
C PHE A 235 13.08 1.02 11.27
N VAL A 236 14.25 1.46 10.79
CA VAL A 236 15.56 0.94 11.17
C VAL A 236 16.40 2.06 11.77
N GLN A 237 16.98 1.83 12.95
CA GLN A 237 17.85 2.78 13.62
C GLN A 237 19.32 2.35 13.49
N LEU A 238 20.23 3.33 13.40
CA LEU A 238 21.68 3.09 13.42
C LEU A 238 22.25 3.56 14.76
N GLU A 239 22.76 2.63 15.57
CA GLU A 239 23.41 2.93 16.85
C GLU A 239 24.78 2.26 16.92
N ALA A 240 25.82 3.04 17.26
CA ALA A 240 27.20 2.55 17.39
C ALA A 240 27.71 1.74 16.16
N GLY A 241 27.22 2.06 14.96
CA GLY A 241 27.59 1.38 13.72
C GLY A 241 26.82 0.09 13.43
N VAL A 242 25.78 -0.23 14.21
CA VAL A 242 24.91 -1.39 14.03
C VAL A 242 23.48 -0.92 13.71
N TYR A 243 22.89 -1.49 12.66
CA TYR A 243 21.49 -1.25 12.35
C TYR A 243 20.61 -2.18 13.17
N SER A 244 19.54 -1.68 13.77
CA SER A 244 18.56 -2.45 14.53
C SER A 244 17.13 -2.10 14.11
N LEU A 245 16.26 -3.10 14.16
CA LEU A 245 14.83 -2.88 13.94
C LEU A 245 14.26 -2.01 15.08
N MET A 246 13.62 -0.90 14.72
CA MET A 246 12.91 -0.04 15.67
C MET A 246 11.43 -0.42 15.75
N SER A 247 10.75 -0.46 14.60
CA SER A 247 9.35 -0.86 14.50
C SER A 247 8.97 -1.36 13.10
N VAL A 248 7.86 -2.09 13.02
CA VAL A 248 7.22 -2.54 11.79
C VAL A 248 5.74 -2.23 11.83
N GLU A 249 5.29 -1.35 10.94
CA GLU A 249 3.86 -1.19 10.67
C GLU A 249 3.46 -2.09 9.50
N ARG A 250 2.42 -2.88 9.68
CA ARG A 250 1.91 -3.80 8.66
C ARG A 250 0.53 -3.36 8.23
N THR A 251 0.40 -3.00 6.96
CA THR A 251 -0.89 -2.74 6.31
C THR A 251 -1.34 -3.96 5.54
N TYR A 252 -2.55 -4.46 5.79
CA TYR A 252 -3.07 -5.62 5.05
C TYR A 252 -3.38 -5.24 3.59
N ILE A 253 -3.04 -6.13 2.66
CA ILE A 253 -3.44 -6.04 1.26
C ILE A 253 -4.57 -7.03 1.03
N CYS A 254 -5.80 -6.54 0.87
CA CYS A 254 -6.98 -7.39 0.75
C CYS A 254 -7.35 -7.66 -0.72
N GLY A 255 -7.85 -8.87 -0.99
CA GLY A 255 -8.24 -9.30 -2.34
C GLY A 255 -9.69 -9.00 -2.70
N ARG A 256 -10.62 -9.23 -1.77
CA ARG A 256 -12.06 -9.25 -2.06
C ARG A 256 -12.80 -8.03 -1.53
N GLY A 257 -12.08 -7.06 -0.98
CA GLY A 257 -12.64 -5.84 -0.40
C GLY A 257 -12.16 -5.63 1.03
N VAL A 258 -12.64 -4.53 1.62
CA VAL A 258 -12.36 -4.14 3.00
C VAL A 258 -13.67 -3.72 3.67
N SER A 259 -13.92 -4.19 4.89
CA SER A 259 -15.05 -3.74 5.72
C SER A 259 -14.61 -3.55 7.16
N GLY A 260 -14.85 -2.37 7.72
CA GLY A 260 -14.32 -2.01 9.04
C GLY A 260 -12.79 -2.11 9.12
N GLY A 261 -12.10 -2.00 7.98
CA GLY A 261 -10.66 -2.18 7.86
C GLY A 261 -10.16 -3.62 7.83
N LEU A 262 -11.06 -4.61 7.92
CA LEU A 262 -10.72 -6.03 7.77
C LEU A 262 -10.90 -6.50 6.33
N CYS A 263 -10.04 -7.42 5.89
CA CYS A 263 -10.19 -8.07 4.59
C CYS A 263 -11.44 -8.98 4.56
N LEU A 264 -12.13 -9.00 3.42
CA LEU A 264 -13.33 -9.80 3.14
C LEU A 264 -13.04 -11.09 2.36
#